data_AF-A0A496S5U0-F1
#
_entry.id   AF-A0A496S5U0-F1
#
_cell.length_a   1.000
_cell.length_b   1.000
_cell.length_c   1.000
_cell.angle_alpha   90.00
_cell.angle_beta   90.00
_cell.angle_gamma   90.00
#
_symmetry.space_group_name_H-M   'P 1'
#
loop_
_entity.id
_entity.type
_entity.pdbx_description
1 polymer ?
#
loop_
_entity_poly.entity_id
_entity_poly.type
_entity_poly.pdbx_seq_one_letter_code
_entity_poly.pdbx_strand_id
1 'polypeptide(L)'
;MRIFKELIKNKLAMISLVFLSLFYLGAVFADFFSPYPYHEDDIEYLWSPPTRIHFFDFHKRIFFRPFVYKYKFYIDQYYRR
;
A
#
# COMPACT_ATOMS: atom_id res chain seq x y z
N MET A 1 38.00 -5.15 -16.64
CA MET A 1 36.81 -6.05 -16.65
C MET A 1 36.95 -7.31 -15.77
N ARG A 2 37.68 -7.25 -14.63
CA ARG A 2 37.80 -8.38 -13.67
C ARG A 2 36.80 -8.28 -12.51
N ILE A 3 36.58 -7.07 -12.01
CA ILE A 3 35.73 -6.78 -10.84
C ILE A 3 34.28 -7.28 -11.04
N PHE A 4 33.69 -7.09 -12.22
CA PHE A 4 32.34 -7.59 -12.52
C PHE A 4 32.24 -9.11 -12.46
N LYS A 5 33.29 -9.85 -12.86
CA LYS A 5 33.32 -11.31 -12.80
C LYS A 5 33.46 -11.82 -11.36
N GLU A 6 34.18 -11.09 -10.52
CA GLU A 6 34.33 -11.40 -9.09
C GLU A 6 32.99 -11.20 -8.34
N LEU A 7 32.29 -10.10 -8.61
CA LEU A 7 30.98 -9.79 -8.03
C LEU A 7 29.93 -10.87 -8.36
N ILE A 8 29.88 -11.31 -9.62
CA ILE A 8 28.91 -12.34 -10.05
C ILE A 8 29.20 -13.71 -9.43
N LYS A 9 30.47 -14.01 -9.11
CA LYS A 9 30.85 -15.26 -8.45
C LYS A 9 30.48 -15.28 -6.97
N ASN A 10 30.41 -14.12 -6.31
CA ASN A 10 30.05 -14.05 -4.90
C ASN A 10 28.54 -14.17 -4.73
N LYS A 11 28.08 -15.32 -4.22
CA LYS A 11 26.65 -15.58 -3.96
C LYS A 11 26.01 -14.51 -3.07
N LEU A 12 26.73 -14.01 -2.08
CA LEU A 12 26.22 -13.03 -1.11
C LEU A 12 26.02 -11.65 -1.78
N ALA A 13 26.97 -11.26 -2.64
CA ALA A 13 26.85 -10.04 -3.45
C ALA A 13 25.66 -10.13 -4.43
N MET A 14 25.47 -11.27 -5.08
CA MET A 14 24.35 -11.48 -6.01
C MET A 14 23.00 -11.49 -5.29
N ILE A 15 22.90 -12.08 -4.11
CA ILE A 15 21.68 -12.05 -3.29
C ILE A 15 21.34 -10.60 -2.92
N SER A 16 22.33 -9.83 -2.44
CA SER A 16 22.13 -8.41 -2.13
C SER A 16 21.67 -7.61 -3.34
N LEU A 17 22.25 -7.86 -4.52
CA LEU A 17 21.83 -7.23 -5.77
C LEU A 17 20.37 -7.55 -6.12
N VAL A 18 19.93 -8.79 -5.92
CA VAL A 18 18.53 -9.20 -6.16
C VAL A 18 17.58 -8.45 -5.22
N PHE A 19 17.86 -8.40 -3.92
CA PHE A 19 17.04 -7.66 -2.96
C PHE A 19 17.00 -6.16 -3.28
N LEU A 20 18.16 -5.58 -3.60
CA LEU A 20 18.24 -4.18 -3.98
C LEU A 20 17.41 -3.90 -5.23
N SER A 21 17.53 -4.73 -6.26
CA SER A 21 16.74 -4.65 -7.48
C SER A 21 15.24 -4.74 -7.19
N LEU A 22 14.84 -5.69 -6.34
CA LEU A 22 13.44 -5.86 -5.93
C LEU A 22 12.88 -4.60 -5.25
N PHE A 23 13.63 -3.96 -4.36
CA PHE A 23 13.20 -2.72 -3.71
C PHE A 23 13.11 -1.55 -4.68
N TYR A 24 14.08 -1.39 -5.58
CA TYR A 24 14.02 -0.34 -6.59
C TYR A 24 12.85 -0.55 -7.56
N LEU A 25 12.59 -1.78 -7.98
CA LEU A 25 11.42 -2.11 -8.79
C LEU A 25 10.13 -1.79 -8.02
N GLY A 26 10.03 -2.19 -6.75
CA GLY A 26 8.89 -1.84 -5.90
C GLY A 26 8.67 -0.33 -5.78
N ALA A 27 9.74 0.46 -5.67
CA ALA A 27 9.67 1.91 -5.61
C ALA A 27 9.23 2.54 -6.94
N VAL A 28 9.73 2.06 -8.08
CA VAL A 28 9.35 2.56 -9.42
C VAL A 28 7.87 2.24 -9.72
N PHE A 29 7.38 1.10 -9.25
CA PHE A 29 5.98 0.68 -9.40
C PHE A 29 5.12 1.01 -8.16
N ALA A 30 5.58 1.90 -7.27
CA ALA A 30 4.86 2.19 -6.03
C ALA A 30 3.44 2.72 -6.27
N ASP A 31 3.27 3.61 -7.25
CA ASP A 31 1.96 4.17 -7.60
C ASP A 31 1.00 3.13 -8.21
N PHE A 32 1.53 2.03 -8.76
CA PHE A 32 0.70 0.92 -9.24
C PHE A 32 0.18 0.04 -8.10
N PHE A 33 1.00 -0.14 -7.06
CA PHE A 33 0.63 -0.96 -5.90
C PHE A 33 -0.18 -0.18 -4.85
N SER A 34 0.06 1.12 -4.70
CA SER A 34 -0.61 1.94 -3.70
C SER A 34 -1.98 2.41 -4.19
N PRO A 35 -3.07 2.15 -3.45
CA PRO A 35 -4.40 2.64 -3.82
C PRO A 35 -4.61 4.12 -3.50
N TYR A 36 -3.67 4.76 -2.79
CA TYR A 36 -3.69 6.18 -2.41
C TYR A 36 -2.28 6.78 -2.51
N PRO A 37 -2.14 8.07 -2.86
CA PRO A 37 -0.85 8.72 -2.92
C PRO A 37 -0.31 9.00 -1.51
N TYR A 38 1.02 9.01 -1.37
CA TYR A 38 1.68 9.16 -0.06
C TYR A 38 1.56 10.54 0.59
N HIS A 39 1.09 11.54 -0.16
CA HIS A 39 1.03 12.95 0.26
C HIS A 39 -0.40 13.44 0.50
N GLU A 40 -1.39 12.56 0.36
CA GLU A 40 -2.78 12.87 0.69
C GLU A 40 -3.13 12.24 2.04
N ASP A 41 -3.46 13.09 3.00
CA ASP A 41 -4.00 12.68 4.28
C ASP A 41 -5.52 12.89 4.29
N ASP A 42 -6.26 11.80 4.51
CA ASP A 42 -7.72 11.81 4.62
C ASP A 42 -8.16 12.29 6.01
N ILE A 43 -8.16 13.61 6.22
CA ILE A 43 -8.47 14.25 7.52
C ILE A 43 -9.85 13.85 8.06
N GLU A 44 -10.84 13.64 7.18
CA GLU A 44 -12.18 13.19 7.57
C GLU A 44 -12.21 11.78 8.16
N TYR A 45 -11.23 10.95 7.81
CA TYR A 45 -11.14 9.56 8.25
C TYR A 45 -10.14 9.34 9.38
N LEU A 46 -9.50 10.40 9.90
CA LEU A 46 -8.48 10.32 10.96
C LEU A 46 -8.95 9.59 12.23
N TRP A 47 -10.24 9.72 12.56
CA TRP A 47 -10.87 9.04 13.71
C TRP A 47 -11.75 7.86 13.32
N SER A 48 -11.56 7.30 12.12
CA SER A 48 -12.32 6.14 11.69
C SER A 48 -11.94 4.90 12.48
N PRO A 49 -12.92 4.10 12.94
CA PRO A 49 -12.62 2.83 13.56
C PRO A 49 -11.98 1.87 12.54
N PRO A 50 -11.21 0.87 13.00
CA PRO A 50 -10.62 -0.14 12.12
C PRO A 50 -11.73 -0.84 11.33
N THR A 51 -11.70 -0.68 10.00
CA THR A 51 -12.78 -1.19 9.13
C THR A 51 -12.39 -2.51 8.49
N ARG A 52 -13.29 -3.49 8.50
CA ARG A 52 -13.04 -4.80 7.89
C ARG A 52 -13.10 -4.72 6.37
N ILE A 53 -12.20 -5.44 5.72
CA ILE A 53 -12.19 -5.61 4.26
C ILE A 53 -13.19 -6.71 3.89
N HIS A 54 -14.06 -6.41 2.93
CA HIS A 54 -15.07 -7.33 2.40
C HIS A 54 -14.73 -7.68 0.95
N PHE A 55 -15.09 -8.89 0.50
CA PHE A 55 -14.81 -9.36 -0.86
C PHE A 55 -16.08 -9.73 -1.64
N PHE A 56 -17.21 -9.84 -0.95
CA PHE A 56 -18.48 -10.31 -1.48
C PHE A 56 -19.60 -9.31 -1.12
N ASP A 57 -20.26 -8.76 -2.12
CA ASP A 57 -21.49 -7.98 -1.98
C ASP A 57 -22.54 -8.53 -2.94
N PHE A 58 -23.54 -9.24 -2.41
CA PHE A 58 -24.62 -9.83 -3.19
C PHE A 58 -25.59 -8.78 -3.76
N HIS A 59 -25.69 -7.61 -3.14
CA HIS A 59 -26.55 -6.51 -3.60
C HIS A 59 -25.91 -5.75 -4.75
N LYS A 60 -24.60 -5.51 -4.69
CA LYS A 60 -23.84 -4.77 -5.72
C LYS A 60 -23.16 -5.66 -6.76
N ARG A 61 -23.30 -6.99 -6.63
CA ARG A 61 -22.63 -8.01 -7.47
C ARG A 61 -21.10 -7.80 -7.53
N ILE A 62 -20.51 -7.37 -6.43
CA ILE A 62 -19.06 -7.24 -6.32
C ILE A 62 -18.53 -8.57 -5.79
N PHE A 63 -17.72 -9.22 -6.63
CA PHE A 63 -17.08 -10.49 -6.32
C PHE A 63 -15.58 -10.31 -6.63
N PHE A 64 -14.71 -10.72 -5.71
CA PHE A 64 -13.24 -10.73 -5.86
C PHE A 64 -12.50 -9.38 -5.82
N ARG A 65 -13.17 -8.26 -5.51
CA ARG A 65 -12.49 -6.99 -5.23
C ARG A 65 -12.58 -6.67 -3.74
N PRO A 66 -11.45 -6.46 -3.03
CA PRO A 66 -11.50 -5.97 -1.65
C PRO A 66 -12.16 -4.60 -1.63
N PHE A 67 -13.14 -4.42 -0.75
CA PHE A 67 -13.84 -3.16 -0.57
C PHE A 67 -14.18 -2.93 0.89
N VAL A 68 -14.44 -1.66 1.20
CA VAL A 68 -14.88 -1.20 2.52
C VAL A 68 -16.22 -0.47 2.35
N TYR A 69 -17.16 -0.67 3.28
CA TYR A 69 -18.44 0.03 3.26
C TYR A 69 -18.27 1.51 3.65
N LYS A 70 -19.06 2.39 3.02
CA LYS A 70 -19.01 3.83 3.29
C LYS A 70 -19.43 4.09 4.74
N TYR A 71 -18.56 4.75 5.50
CA TYR A 71 -18.86 5.24 6.83
C TYR A 71 -19.36 6.70 6.76
N LYS A 72 -20.28 7.07 7.66
CA LYS A 72 -20.71 8.46 7.86
C LYS A 72 -20.40 8.85 9.30
N PHE A 73 -19.56 9.85 9.47
CA PHE A 73 -19.24 10.43 10.77
C PHE A 73 -19.98 11.74 10.94
N TYR A 74 -20.49 12.00 12.14
CA TYR A 74 -21.11 13.27 12.51
C TYR A 74 -20.34 13.83 13.70
N ILE A 75 -19.68 14.97 13.50
CA ILE A 75 -19.07 15.73 14.61
C ILE A 75 -20.17 16.55 15.25
N ASP A 76 -20.49 16.27 16.52
CA ASP A 76 -21.36 17.13 17.29
C ASP A 76 -20.64 18.48 17.54
N GLN A 77 -21.14 19.54 16.91
CA GLN A 77 -20.56 20.89 17.01
C GLN A 77 -20.73 21.50 18.41
N TYR A 78 -21.56 20.93 19.29
CA TYR A 78 -21.86 21.48 20.61
C TYR A 78 -20.66 21.47 21.58
N TYR A 79 -19.65 20.62 21.35
CA TYR A 79 -18.45 20.51 22.18
C TYR A 79 -17.22 21.26 21.65
N ARG A 80 -17.36 22.09 20.60
CA ARG A 80 -16.28 22.93 20.08
C ARG A 80 -16.15 24.19 20.95
N ARG A 81 -15.42 24.09 22.05
CA ARG A 81 -14.95 25.24 22.84
C ARG A 81 -13.74 25.90 22.19
#